data_AF-A0A812MN20-F1
#
_entry.id   AF-A0A812MN20-F1
#
_cell.length_a   1.000
_cell.length_b   1.000
_cell.length_c   1.000
_cell.angle_alpha   90.00
_cell.angle_beta   90.00
_cell.angle_gamma   90.00
#
_symmetry.space_group_name_H-M   'P 1'
#
loop_
_entity.id
_entity.type
_entity.pdbx_description
1 polymer ?
#
loop_
_entity_poly.entity_id
_entity_poly.type
_entity_poly.pdbx_seq_one_letter_code
_entity_poly.pdbx_strand_id
1 'polypeptide(L)'
;MAVEAQLSGTLVGYDLGFYTETFMNTNDWRSRQDLFPVGDLLFTVIFALDVIVRIIVLRCAFWTVKMNYLDVVVTVISVVEVVVVYSSPTLLEDVNVNPVLFRLLRLGKLARAVRMVTMNSVLNSLQILTRCLASSATMLFWSFCLLTFFQCVFGMVASTLCRDFITDETQNLHYREEVFLYFGTFTRTFLTMFEILFANWAVPCRLLMENISEWFSTPG
;
A
#
# COMPACT_ATOMS: atom_id res chain seq x y z
N MET A 1 8.32 10.29 10.49
CA MET A 1 7.35 9.53 9.66
C MET A 1 6.13 9.02 10.43
N ALA A 2 6.14 7.88 11.15
CA ALA A 2 4.90 7.35 11.75
C ALA A 2 4.28 8.28 12.81
N VAL A 3 5.12 8.83 13.70
CA VAL A 3 4.69 9.82 14.71
C VAL A 3 4.18 11.10 14.07
N GLU A 4 4.86 11.60 13.04
CA GLU A 4 4.47 12.79 12.28
C GLU A 4 3.10 12.59 11.58
N ALA A 5 2.87 11.40 10.99
CA ALA A 5 1.60 11.05 10.37
C ALA A 5 0.46 10.96 11.39
N GLN A 6 0.71 10.37 12.57
CA GLN A 6 -0.26 10.33 13.66
C GLN A 6 -0.64 11.75 14.12
N LEU A 7 0.35 12.61 14.35
CA LEU A 7 0.14 13.98 14.82
C LEU A 7 -0.57 14.86 13.79
N SER A 8 -0.15 14.78 12.53
CA SER A 8 -0.83 15.48 11.43
C SER A 8 -2.26 14.97 11.24
N GLY A 9 -2.50 13.67 11.37
CA GLY A 9 -3.84 13.09 11.27
C GLY A 9 -4.76 13.54 12.39
N THR A 10 -4.27 13.62 13.63
CA THR A 10 -5.05 14.12 14.77
C THR A 10 -5.46 15.59 14.59
N LEU A 11 -4.60 16.44 14.03
CA LEU A 11 -4.93 17.85 13.75
C LEU A 11 -6.00 17.97 12.66
N VAL A 12 -5.86 17.24 11.55
CA VAL A 12 -6.88 17.22 10.50
C VAL A 12 -8.21 16.70 11.05
N GLY A 13 -8.19 15.70 11.93
CA GLY A 13 -9.39 15.21 12.61
C GLY A 13 -10.02 16.24 13.55
N TYR A 14 -9.22 17.08 14.21
CA TYR A 14 -9.71 18.19 15.02
C TYR A 14 -10.36 19.28 14.15
N ASP A 15 -9.72 19.66 13.04
CA ASP A 15 -10.25 20.66 12.08
C ASP A 15 -11.57 20.19 11.44
N LEU A 16 -11.72 18.88 11.23
CA LEU A 16 -12.94 18.25 10.73
C LEU A 16 -14.01 18.01 11.83
N GLY A 17 -13.72 18.34 13.09
CA GLY A 17 -14.65 18.21 14.21
C GLY A 17 -14.84 16.78 14.75
N PHE A 18 -13.97 15.84 14.38
CA PHE A 18 -14.00 14.47 14.93
C PHE A 18 -13.44 14.37 16.36
N TYR A 19 -12.60 15.32 16.77
CA TYR A 19 -12.00 15.38 18.11
C TYR A 19 -12.27 16.74 18.77
N THR A 20 -12.73 16.75 20.02
CA THR A 20 -13.03 17.98 20.78
C THR A 20 -11.78 18.57 21.45
N GLU A 21 -10.78 17.73 21.73
CA GLU A 21 -9.52 18.09 22.39
C GLU A 21 -8.35 17.53 21.58
N THR A 22 -7.32 18.34 21.35
CA THR A 22 -6.06 17.86 20.77
C THR A 22 -5.15 17.32 21.88
N PHE A 23 -4.51 16.17 21.65
CA PHE A 23 -3.50 15.61 22.59
C PHE A 23 -2.29 16.54 22.82
N MET A 24 -2.14 17.61 22.05
CA MET A 24 -1.07 18.61 22.18
C MET A 24 -1.59 20.02 21.93
N ASN A 25 -0.97 20.99 22.58
CA ASN A 25 -1.24 22.42 22.41
C ASN A 25 -0.77 22.87 21.01
N THR A 26 -1.53 23.72 20.31
CA THR A 26 -1.25 24.14 18.92
C THR A 26 0.11 24.85 18.76
N ASN A 27 0.62 25.46 19.83
CA ASN A 27 1.93 26.11 19.85
C ASN A 27 3.09 25.10 19.92
N ASP A 28 2.92 23.96 20.59
CA ASP A 28 3.93 22.90 20.66
C ASP A 28 4.09 22.17 19.32
N TRP A 29 3.02 22.12 18.53
CA TRP A 29 3.02 21.56 17.19
C TRP A 29 3.97 22.31 16.25
N ARG A 30 3.89 23.65 16.18
CA ARG A 30 4.75 24.46 15.29
C ARG A 30 6.24 24.25 15.57
N SER A 31 6.61 24.19 16.85
CA SER A 31 7.99 23.89 17.26
C SER A 31 8.45 22.49 16.79
N ARG A 32 7.56 21.49 16.83
CA ARG A 32 7.88 20.14 16.34
C ARG A 32 7.89 20.03 14.82
N GLN A 33 7.13 20.85 14.10
CA GLN A 33 7.17 20.88 12.63
C GLN A 33 8.55 21.25 12.10
N ASP A 34 9.29 22.11 12.79
CA ASP A 34 10.65 22.50 12.38
C ASP A 34 11.69 21.43 12.73
N LEU A 35 11.44 20.58 13.74
CA LEU A 35 12.34 19.51 14.16
C LEU A 35 12.34 18.30 13.23
N PHE A 36 11.21 17.95 12.61
CA PHE A 36 11.12 16.78 11.73
C PHE A 36 12.00 16.91 10.47
N PRO A 37 12.02 18.04 9.73
CA PRO A 37 12.92 18.23 8.58
C PRO A 37 14.40 18.19 8.95
N VAL A 38 14.76 18.71 10.12
CA VAL A 38 16.15 18.68 10.64
C VAL A 38 16.56 17.24 10.95
N GLY A 39 15.68 16.47 11.60
CA GLY A 39 15.89 15.05 11.83
C GLY A 39 16.07 14.26 10.52
N ASP A 40 15.20 14.49 9.54
CA ASP A 40 15.27 13.84 8.24
C ASP A 40 16.56 14.16 7.47
N LEU A 41 17.03 15.41 7.55
CA LEU A 41 18.32 15.83 6.99
C LEU A 41 19.48 15.08 7.66
N LEU A 42 19.53 15.08 9.00
CA LEU A 42 20.58 14.39 9.76
C LEU A 42 20.65 12.90 9.44
N PHE A 43 19.50 12.20 9.46
CA PHE A 43 19.45 10.79 9.09
C PHE A 43 19.93 10.57 7.64
N THR A 44 19.51 11.42 6.70
CA THR A 44 19.92 11.31 5.30
C THR A 44 21.44 11.44 5.14
N VAL A 45 22.06 12.39 5.83
CA VAL A 45 23.52 12.57 5.83
C VAL A 45 24.24 11.38 6.44
N ILE A 46 23.81 10.90 7.61
CA ILE A 46 24.41 9.75 8.28
C ILE A 46 24.36 8.51 7.36
N PHE A 47 23.22 8.26 6.73
CA PHE A 47 23.07 7.12 5.83
C PHE A 47 23.85 7.27 4.52
N ALA A 48 23.95 8.48 3.99
CA ALA A 48 24.78 8.75 2.82
C ALA A 48 26.25 8.44 3.12
N LEU A 49 26.76 8.90 4.27
CA LEU A 49 28.10 8.59 4.73
C LEU A 49 28.32 7.09 4.90
N ASP A 50 27.39 6.38 5.54
CA ASP A 50 27.48 4.93 5.73
C ASP A 50 27.57 4.17 4.39
N VAL A 51 26.77 4.53 3.38
CA VAL A 51 26.85 3.93 2.04
C VAL A 51 28.18 4.27 1.35
N ILE A 52 28.64 5.52 1.44
CA ILE A 52 29.93 5.95 0.87
C ILE A 52 31.09 5.18 1.49
N VAL A 53 31.13 5.07 2.82
CA VAL A 53 32.16 4.30 3.54
C VAL A 53 32.14 2.84 3.10
N ARG A 54 30.96 2.22 2.98
CA ARG A 54 30.83 0.84 2.50
C ARG A 54 31.34 0.68 1.06
N ILE A 55 31.07 1.62 0.16
CA ILE A 55 31.61 1.60 -1.21
C ILE A 55 33.15 1.67 -1.19
N ILE A 56 33.74 2.54 -0.37
CA ILE A 56 35.19 2.71 -0.27
C ILE A 56 35.86 1.44 0.28
N VAL A 57 35.29 0.85 1.33
CA VAL A 57 35.87 -0.33 2.01
C VAL A 57 35.72 -1.60 1.15
N LEU A 58 34.54 -1.85 0.58
CA LEU A 58 34.24 -3.08 -0.16
C LEU A 58 34.62 -3.02 -1.65
N ARG A 59 34.83 -1.82 -2.22
CA ARG A 59 35.28 -1.59 -3.60
C ARG A 59 34.45 -2.41 -4.61
N CYS A 60 35.07 -3.31 -5.38
CA CYS A 60 34.39 -4.15 -6.38
C CYS A 60 33.43 -5.17 -5.74
N ALA A 61 33.69 -5.62 -4.51
CA ALA A 61 32.80 -6.56 -3.81
C ALA A 61 31.48 -5.91 -3.38
N PHE A 62 31.39 -4.58 -3.34
CA PHE A 62 30.13 -3.89 -3.07
C PHE A 62 29.09 -4.18 -4.15
N TRP A 63 29.52 -4.23 -5.41
CA TRP A 63 28.67 -4.32 -6.59
C TRP A 63 28.19 -5.74 -6.94
N THR A 64 28.63 -6.76 -6.19
CA THR A 64 28.16 -8.14 -6.39
C THR A 64 26.88 -8.45 -5.62
N VAL A 65 26.59 -7.69 -4.56
CA VAL A 65 25.46 -7.95 -3.66
C VAL A 65 24.25 -7.10 -4.06
N LYS A 66 23.15 -7.75 -4.46
CA LYS A 66 21.90 -7.08 -4.92
C LYS A 66 21.35 -6.05 -3.93
N MET A 67 21.41 -6.34 -2.62
CA MET A 67 20.91 -5.42 -1.58
C MET A 67 21.70 -4.10 -1.50
N ASN A 68 22.96 -4.08 -1.93
CA ASN A 68 23.76 -2.86 -1.96
C ASN A 68 23.29 -1.88 -3.04
N TYR A 69 22.74 -2.37 -4.16
CA TYR A 69 22.14 -1.49 -5.17
C TYR A 69 20.90 -0.78 -4.63
N LEU A 70 20.05 -1.48 -3.90
CA LEU A 70 18.88 -0.88 -3.25
C LEU A 70 19.29 0.21 -2.26
N ASP A 71 20.34 -0.02 -1.46
CA ASP A 71 20.88 1.00 -0.56
C ASP A 71 21.33 2.25 -1.31
N VAL A 72 22.05 2.10 -2.42
CA VAL A 72 22.48 3.25 -3.24
C VAL A 72 21.28 3.98 -3.80
N VAL A 73 20.32 3.28 -4.40
CA VAL A 73 19.10 3.88 -4.98
C VAL A 73 18.32 4.65 -3.93
N VAL A 74 18.05 4.06 -2.76
CA VAL A 74 17.33 4.73 -1.66
C VAL A 74 18.11 5.94 -1.14
N THR A 75 19.44 5.86 -1.09
CA THR A 75 20.30 6.98 -0.68
C THR A 75 20.25 8.14 -1.66
N VAL A 76 20.41 7.85 -2.96
CA VAL A 76 20.31 8.86 -4.02
C VAL A 76 18.94 9.53 -4.00
N ILE A 77 17.87 8.74 -3.90
CA ILE A 77 16.50 9.25 -3.77
C ILE A 77 16.37 10.18 -2.56
N SER A 78 16.89 9.78 -1.40
CA SER A 78 16.80 10.58 -0.17
C SER A 78 17.57 11.90 -0.29
N VAL A 79 18.74 11.88 -0.95
CA VAL A 79 19.53 13.09 -1.20
C VAL A 79 18.81 14.01 -2.18
N VAL A 80 18.26 13.48 -3.26
CA VAL A 80 17.45 14.27 -4.22
C VAL A 80 16.27 14.92 -3.51
N GLU A 81 15.56 14.17 -2.68
CA GLU A 81 14.44 14.68 -1.89
C GLU A 81 14.86 15.88 -1.02
N VAL A 82 15.94 15.75 -0.26
CA VAL A 82 16.48 16.84 0.57
C VAL A 82 16.89 18.04 -0.31
N VAL A 83 17.64 17.81 -1.38
CA VAL A 83 18.11 18.90 -2.26
C VAL A 83 16.95 19.67 -2.86
N VAL A 84 15.90 18.98 -3.33
CA VAL A 84 14.69 19.59 -3.90
C VAL A 84 13.94 20.41 -2.86
N VAL A 85 13.78 19.88 -1.64
CA VAL A 85 13.07 20.56 -0.54
C VAL A 85 13.83 21.82 -0.07
N TYR A 86 15.16 21.78 0.00
CA TYR A 86 15.96 22.88 0.57
C TYR A 86 16.45 23.91 -0.47
N SER A 87 16.71 23.51 -1.72
CA SER A 87 17.34 24.41 -2.71
C SER A 87 16.34 25.19 -3.57
N SER A 88 15.11 24.71 -3.69
CA SER A 88 14.18 25.24 -4.69
C SER A 88 12.71 24.99 -4.34
N PRO A 89 12.10 25.78 -3.44
CA PRO A 89 10.65 25.79 -3.31
C PRO A 89 9.97 26.25 -4.62
N THR A 90 10.66 26.99 -5.49
CA THR A 90 10.15 27.53 -6.76
C THR A 90 10.21 26.56 -7.94
N LEU A 91 11.09 25.54 -7.94
CA LEU A 91 11.16 24.55 -9.04
C LEU A 91 10.02 23.51 -9.00
N LEU A 92 9.37 23.37 -7.84
CA LEU A 92 8.18 22.52 -7.69
C LEU A 92 6.93 23.14 -8.33
N GLU A 93 6.97 24.45 -8.63
CA GLU A 93 5.87 25.15 -9.30
C GLU A 93 5.90 24.92 -10.83
N ASP A 94 7.11 24.86 -11.42
CA ASP A 94 7.28 24.65 -12.87
C ASP A 94 7.21 23.17 -13.29
N VAL A 95 7.64 22.25 -12.42
CA VAL A 95 7.50 20.82 -12.65
C VAL A 95 6.35 20.36 -11.77
N ASN A 96 5.19 20.10 -12.36
CA ASN A 96 3.94 19.73 -11.69
C ASN A 96 4.03 18.35 -10.96
N VAL A 97 5.04 18.17 -10.10
CA VAL A 97 5.35 16.92 -9.41
C VAL A 97 4.43 16.81 -8.20
N ASN A 98 3.68 15.71 -8.15
CA ASN A 98 2.77 15.48 -7.06
C ASN A 98 3.56 15.37 -5.72
N PRO A 99 3.29 16.22 -4.71
CA PRO A 99 3.96 16.17 -3.41
C PRO A 99 3.79 14.82 -2.69
N VAL A 100 2.77 14.04 -3.06
CA VAL A 100 2.57 12.66 -2.57
C VAL A 100 3.72 11.73 -2.99
N LEU A 101 4.33 11.94 -4.16
CA LEU A 101 5.45 11.10 -4.63
C LEU A 101 6.68 11.29 -3.73
N PHE A 102 7.00 12.53 -3.36
CA PHE A 102 8.07 12.81 -2.39
C PHE A 102 7.78 12.16 -1.03
N ARG A 103 6.52 12.18 -0.59
CA ARG A 103 6.09 11.50 0.64
C ARG A 103 6.23 9.98 0.55
N LEU A 104 5.94 9.38 -0.61
CA LEU A 104 6.13 7.94 -0.86
C LEU A 104 7.62 7.55 -0.92
N LEU A 105 8.48 8.41 -1.48
CA LEU A 105 9.94 8.17 -1.52
C LEU A 105 10.53 8.07 -0.11
N ARG A 106 9.98 8.81 0.87
CA ARG A 106 10.37 8.66 2.29
C ARG A 106 10.13 7.26 2.83
N LEU A 107 9.09 6.55 2.38
CA LEU A 107 8.83 5.16 2.79
C LEU A 107 9.90 4.19 2.27
N GLY A 108 10.61 4.54 1.20
CA GLY A 108 11.78 3.80 0.73
C GLY A 108 12.87 3.64 1.80
N LYS A 109 12.94 4.56 2.78
CA LYS A 109 13.83 4.45 3.95
C LYS A 109 13.52 3.21 4.79
N LEU A 110 12.29 2.68 4.77
CA LEU A 110 11.90 1.44 5.45
C LEU A 110 12.60 0.20 4.87
N ALA A 111 12.96 0.22 3.58
CA ALA A 111 13.72 -0.87 2.97
C ALA A 111 15.08 -1.10 3.68
N ARG A 112 15.68 -0.04 4.24
CA ARG A 112 16.90 -0.14 5.04
C ARG A 112 16.66 -0.83 6.38
N ALA A 113 15.53 -0.55 7.04
CA ALA A 113 15.17 -1.23 8.28
C ALA A 113 14.98 -2.75 8.05
N VAL A 114 14.35 -3.13 6.93
CA VAL A 114 14.22 -4.53 6.51
C VAL A 114 15.61 -5.16 6.28
N ARG A 115 16.54 -4.44 5.65
CA ARG A 115 17.92 -4.91 5.49
C ARG A 115 18.61 -5.14 6.83
N MET A 116 18.49 -4.23 7.80
CA MET A 116 19.07 -4.41 9.13
C MET A 116 18.59 -5.71 9.79
N VAL A 117 17.32 -6.07 9.60
CA VAL A 117 16.77 -7.36 10.07
C VAL A 117 17.49 -8.54 9.42
N THR A 118 17.79 -8.45 8.12
CA THR A 118 18.49 -9.52 7.38
C THR A 118 19.99 -9.62 7.63
N MET A 119 20.61 -8.58 8.21
CA MET A 119 22.04 -8.55 8.49
C MET A 119 22.37 -8.80 9.97
N ASN A 120 21.39 -8.67 10.86
CA ASN A 120 21.61 -8.84 12.29
C ASN A 120 21.52 -10.33 12.68
N SER A 121 22.62 -10.88 13.19
CA SER A 121 22.72 -12.27 13.65
C SER A 121 21.78 -12.60 14.82
N VAL A 122 21.35 -11.59 15.58
CA VAL A 122 20.34 -11.75 16.65
C VAL A 122 18.98 -12.15 16.07
N LEU A 123 18.72 -11.81 14.81
CA LEU A 123 17.45 -12.06 14.12
C LEU A 123 17.53 -13.25 13.16
N ASN A 124 18.44 -14.20 13.41
CA ASN A 124 18.61 -15.40 12.58
C ASN A 124 17.30 -16.16 12.35
N SER A 125 16.41 -16.26 13.34
CA SER A 125 15.10 -16.89 13.18
C SER A 125 14.23 -16.18 12.14
N LEU A 126 14.23 -14.84 12.12
CA LEU A 126 13.52 -14.04 11.11
C LEU A 126 14.15 -14.19 9.71
N GLN A 127 15.48 -14.32 9.64
CA GLN A 127 16.18 -14.58 8.39
C GLN A 127 15.80 -15.93 7.78
N ILE A 128 15.67 -16.96 8.61
CA ILE A 128 15.22 -18.28 8.16
C ILE A 128 13.78 -18.19 7.63
N LEU A 129 12.88 -17.53 8.37
CA LEU A 129 11.49 -17.34 7.93
C LEU A 129 11.40 -16.59 6.60
N THR A 130 12.15 -15.50 6.44
CA THR A 130 12.16 -14.73 5.18
C THR A 130 12.74 -15.52 4.01
N ARG A 131 13.76 -16.37 4.23
CA ARG A 131 14.28 -17.29 3.20
C ARG A 131 13.26 -18.38 2.85
N CYS A 132 12.56 -18.95 3.82
CA CYS A 132 11.48 -19.92 3.58
C CYS A 132 10.34 -19.29 2.77
N LEU A 133 9.96 -18.05 3.10
CA LEU A 133 8.96 -17.29 2.36
C LEU A 133 9.42 -17.01 0.92
N ALA A 134 10.67 -16.56 0.74
CA ALA A 134 11.25 -16.31 -0.58
C ALA A 134 11.33 -17.59 -1.43
N SER A 135 11.67 -18.74 -0.83
CA SER A 135 11.65 -20.04 -1.50
C SER A 135 10.24 -20.42 -1.98
N SER A 136 9.23 -20.12 -1.17
CA SER A 136 7.82 -20.40 -1.48
C SER A 136 7.20 -19.39 -2.45
N ALA A 137 7.86 -18.26 -2.72
CA ALA A 137 7.30 -17.16 -3.53
C ALA A 137 6.92 -17.60 -4.94
N THR A 138 7.72 -18.45 -5.59
CA THR A 138 7.40 -18.98 -6.93
C THR A 138 6.12 -19.82 -6.91
N MET A 139 5.96 -20.69 -5.91
CA MET A 139 4.76 -21.50 -5.77
C MET A 139 3.54 -20.63 -5.43
N LEU A 140 3.69 -19.68 -4.51
CA LEU A 140 2.65 -18.70 -4.17
C LEU A 140 2.22 -17.89 -5.39
N PHE A 141 3.15 -17.48 -6.25
CA PHE A 141 2.85 -16.74 -7.47
C PHE A 141 1.98 -17.58 -8.41
N TRP A 142 2.34 -18.84 -8.68
CA TRP A 142 1.53 -19.71 -9.52
C TRP A 142 0.16 -20.02 -8.91
N SER A 143 0.09 -20.25 -7.60
CA SER A 143 -1.18 -20.42 -6.88
C SER A 143 -2.04 -19.16 -6.98
N PHE A 144 -1.46 -17.96 -6.84
CA PHE A 144 -2.17 -16.69 -6.99
C PHE A 144 -2.68 -16.48 -8.41
N CYS A 145 -1.89 -16.81 -9.44
CA CYS A 145 -2.33 -16.75 -10.83
C CYS A 145 -3.50 -17.70 -11.11
N LEU A 146 -3.41 -18.94 -10.63
CA LEU A 146 -4.47 -19.94 -10.77
C LEU A 146 -5.75 -19.49 -10.04
N LEU A 147 -5.61 -18.95 -8.83
CA LEU A 147 -6.74 -18.45 -8.06
C LEU A 147 -7.40 -17.24 -8.75
N THR A 148 -6.60 -16.30 -9.26
CA THR A 148 -7.09 -15.17 -10.05
C THR A 148 -7.80 -15.63 -11.32
N PHE A 149 -7.30 -16.67 -11.98
CA PHE A 149 -7.95 -17.27 -13.15
C PHE A 149 -9.34 -17.82 -12.80
N PHE A 150 -9.47 -18.63 -11.75
CA PHE A 150 -10.77 -19.13 -11.29
C PHE A 150 -11.70 -17.99 -10.86
N GLN A 151 -11.18 -16.97 -10.18
CA GLN A 151 -11.93 -15.78 -9.79
C GLN A 151 -12.54 -15.05 -11.00
N CYS A 152 -11.76 -14.91 -12.09
CA CYS A 152 -12.25 -14.33 -13.34
C CYS A 152 -13.33 -15.20 -14.00
N VAL A 153 -13.12 -16.53 -14.05
CA VAL A 153 -14.08 -17.46 -14.67
C VAL A 153 -15.41 -17.45 -13.91
N PHE A 154 -15.39 -17.68 -12.58
CA PHE A 154 -16.59 -17.68 -11.76
C PHE A 154 -17.26 -16.30 -11.72
N GLY A 155 -16.45 -15.23 -11.69
CA GLY A 155 -16.95 -13.85 -11.81
C GLY A 155 -17.72 -13.63 -13.10
N MET A 156 -17.15 -14.01 -14.25
CA MET A 156 -17.84 -13.87 -15.54
C MET A 156 -19.14 -14.67 -15.59
N VAL A 157 -19.15 -15.91 -15.07
CA VAL A 157 -20.38 -16.71 -14.97
C VAL A 157 -21.44 -16.00 -14.13
N ALA A 158 -21.08 -15.53 -12.93
CA ALA A 158 -22.01 -14.81 -12.05
C ALA A 158 -22.55 -13.53 -12.71
N SER A 159 -21.69 -12.75 -13.37
CA SER A 159 -22.10 -11.53 -14.10
C SER A 159 -23.04 -11.85 -15.26
N THR A 160 -22.82 -12.96 -15.98
CA THR A 160 -23.75 -13.39 -17.05
C THR A 160 -25.10 -13.83 -16.50
N LEU A 161 -25.14 -14.54 -15.37
CA LEU A 161 -26.40 -14.96 -14.73
C LEU A 161 -27.20 -13.77 -14.18
N CYS A 162 -26.52 -12.76 -13.65
CA CYS A 162 -27.19 -11.56 -13.12
C CYS A 162 -27.66 -10.62 -14.24
N ARG A 163 -27.13 -10.75 -15.46
CA ARG A 163 -27.41 -9.82 -16.56
C ARG A 163 -28.87 -9.81 -16.97
N ASP A 164 -29.53 -10.97 -16.97
CA ASP A 164 -30.95 -11.07 -17.32
C ASP A 164 -31.82 -10.31 -16.30
N PHE A 165 -31.54 -10.48 -15.00
CA PHE A 165 -32.21 -9.72 -13.93
C PHE A 165 -31.93 -8.21 -14.00
N ILE A 166 -30.69 -7.81 -14.30
CA ILE A 166 -30.31 -6.40 -14.41
C ILE A 166 -30.99 -5.72 -15.60
N THR A 167 -31.25 -6.44 -16.70
CA THR A 167 -31.81 -5.85 -17.93
C THR A 167 -33.34 -5.88 -17.98
N ASP A 168 -33.99 -6.70 -17.15
CA ASP A 168 -35.44 -6.79 -17.05
C ASP A 168 -36.07 -5.48 -16.50
N GLU A 169 -36.82 -4.78 -17.36
CA GLU A 169 -37.54 -3.54 -17.01
C GLU A 169 -38.76 -3.78 -16.12
N THR A 170 -39.22 -5.02 -15.96
CA THR A 170 -40.35 -5.35 -15.09
C THR A 170 -39.98 -5.39 -13.60
N GLN A 171 -38.69 -5.53 -13.29
CA GLN A 171 -38.16 -5.55 -11.93
C GLN A 171 -37.98 -4.13 -11.37
N ASN A 172 -38.10 -3.98 -10.04
CA ASN A 172 -37.90 -2.70 -9.38
C ASN A 172 -36.48 -2.16 -9.63
N LEU A 173 -36.39 -0.87 -9.98
CA LEU A 173 -35.13 -0.19 -10.28
C LEU A 173 -34.11 -0.29 -9.13
N HIS A 174 -34.55 -0.15 -7.88
CA HIS A 174 -33.68 -0.20 -6.70
C HIS A 174 -32.89 -1.50 -6.59
N TYR A 175 -33.54 -2.66 -6.76
CA TYR A 175 -32.87 -3.96 -6.66
C TYR A 175 -31.94 -4.24 -7.86
N ARG A 176 -32.28 -3.72 -9.04
CA ARG A 176 -31.41 -3.79 -10.23
C ARG A 176 -30.11 -3.00 -10.02
N GLU A 177 -30.21 -1.82 -9.41
CA GLU A 177 -29.05 -0.99 -9.07
C GLU A 177 -28.15 -1.68 -8.04
N GLU A 178 -28.71 -2.29 -7.00
CA GLU A 178 -27.93 -3.02 -6.00
C GLU A 178 -27.16 -4.19 -6.64
N VAL A 179 -27.83 -5.05 -7.43
CA VAL A 179 -27.14 -6.16 -8.11
C VAL A 179 -26.10 -5.65 -9.12
N PHE A 180 -26.36 -4.52 -9.78
CA PHE A 180 -25.40 -3.89 -10.70
C PHE A 180 -24.12 -3.40 -10.00
N LEU A 181 -24.21 -2.91 -8.76
CA LEU A 181 -23.04 -2.45 -8.01
C LEU A 181 -22.02 -3.56 -7.77
N TYR A 182 -22.48 -4.80 -7.65
CA TYR A 182 -21.65 -6.00 -7.47
C TYR A 182 -21.32 -6.70 -8.81
N PHE A 183 -22.32 -6.97 -9.66
CA PHE A 183 -22.18 -7.85 -10.83
C PHE A 183 -22.33 -7.16 -12.20
N GLY A 184 -22.48 -5.84 -12.23
CA GLY A 184 -22.81 -5.09 -13.46
C GLY A 184 -21.65 -4.90 -14.46
N THR A 185 -20.41 -4.87 -13.98
CA THR A 185 -19.21 -4.71 -14.84
C THR A 185 -18.11 -5.65 -14.39
N PHE A 186 -17.20 -6.02 -15.31
CA PHE A 186 -16.09 -6.93 -15.01
C PHE A 186 -15.26 -6.51 -13.79
N THR A 187 -14.88 -5.23 -13.68
CA THR A 187 -14.07 -4.74 -12.54
C THR A 187 -14.82 -4.82 -11.22
N ARG A 188 -16.13 -4.51 -11.22
CA ARG A 188 -16.98 -4.65 -10.03
C ARG A 188 -17.09 -6.10 -9.61
N THR A 189 -17.38 -6.98 -10.57
CA THR A 189 -17.49 -8.42 -10.31
C THR A 189 -16.16 -9.02 -9.85
N PHE A 190 -15.04 -8.58 -10.43
CA PHE A 190 -13.72 -9.00 -9.97
C PHE A 190 -13.47 -8.58 -8.52
N LEU A 191 -13.83 -7.35 -8.14
CA LEU A 191 -13.75 -6.87 -6.76
C LEU A 191 -14.68 -7.67 -5.84
N THR A 192 -15.92 -7.93 -6.22
CA THR A 192 -16.85 -8.76 -5.44
C THR A 192 -16.34 -10.18 -5.25
N MET A 193 -15.79 -10.81 -6.30
CA MET A 193 -15.17 -12.13 -6.18
C MET A 193 -13.90 -12.11 -5.31
N PHE A 194 -13.19 -10.99 -5.26
CA PHE A 194 -12.07 -10.79 -4.35
C PHE A 194 -12.55 -10.66 -2.90
N GLU A 195 -13.65 -9.95 -2.64
CA GLU A 195 -14.27 -9.87 -1.31
C GLU A 195 -14.75 -11.25 -0.83
N ILE A 196 -15.36 -12.03 -1.73
CA ILE A 196 -15.77 -13.42 -1.47
C ILE A 196 -14.57 -14.27 -1.06
N LEU A 197 -13.42 -14.13 -1.73
CA LEU A 197 -12.18 -14.84 -1.38
C LEU A 197 -11.72 -14.54 0.06
N PHE A 198 -11.90 -13.31 0.54
CA PHE A 198 -11.58 -12.90 1.91
C PHE A 198 -12.68 -13.25 2.93
N ALA A 199 -13.54 -14.22 2.61
CA ALA A 199 -14.65 -14.66 3.44
C ALA A 199 -15.77 -13.61 3.66
N ASN A 200 -15.82 -12.54 2.86
CA ASN A 200 -16.93 -11.58 2.88
C ASN A 200 -18.03 -11.96 1.85
N TRP A 201 -18.43 -13.22 1.84
CA TRP A 201 -19.34 -13.78 0.83
C TRP A 201 -20.83 -13.64 1.18
N ALA A 202 -21.16 -13.44 2.46
CA ALA A 202 -22.55 -13.46 2.94
C ALA A 202 -23.40 -12.33 2.32
N VAL A 203 -22.82 -11.12 2.19
CA VAL A 203 -23.52 -9.95 1.63
C VAL A 203 -23.91 -10.16 0.16
N PRO A 204 -22.97 -10.46 -0.77
CA PRO A 204 -23.32 -10.69 -2.17
C PRO A 204 -24.19 -11.95 -2.36
N CYS A 205 -23.97 -13.00 -1.57
CA CYS A 205 -24.80 -14.22 -1.64
C CYS A 205 -26.26 -13.94 -1.25
N ARG A 206 -26.47 -13.25 -0.12
CA ARG A 206 -27.81 -12.88 0.35
C ARG A 206 -28.52 -11.96 -0.63
N LEU A 207 -27.80 -10.99 -1.21
CA LEU A 207 -28.34 -10.10 -2.23
C LEU A 207 -28.87 -10.88 -3.45
N LEU A 208 -28.11 -11.87 -3.95
CA LEU A 208 -28.54 -12.69 -5.08
C LEU A 208 -29.67 -13.66 -4.72
N MET A 209 -29.64 -14.20 -3.50
CA MET A 209 -30.68 -15.10 -3.00
C MET A 209 -32.03 -14.39 -2.88
N GLU A 210 -32.05 -13.21 -2.26
CA GLU A 210 -33.28 -12.47 -1.99
C GLU A 210 -33.87 -11.84 -3.26
N ASN A 211 -33.03 -11.46 -4.23
CA ASN A 211 -33.49 -10.74 -5.43
C ASN A 211 -33.65 -11.61 -6.69
N ILE A 212 -32.82 -12.64 -6.87
CA ILE A 212 -32.82 -13.45 -8.10
C ILE A 212 -33.44 -14.82 -7.87
N SER A 213 -32.83 -15.66 -7.03
CA SER A 213 -33.37 -16.98 -6.71
C SER A 213 -32.65 -17.65 -5.55
N GLU A 214 -33.35 -18.55 -4.86
CA GLU A 214 -32.80 -19.38 -3.77
C GLU A 214 -31.63 -20.28 -4.22
N TRP A 215 -31.46 -20.50 -5.54
CA TRP A 215 -30.33 -21.26 -6.09
C TRP A 215 -28.97 -20.63 -5.75
N PHE A 216 -28.93 -19.33 -5.49
CA PHE A 216 -27.72 -18.64 -5.04
C PHE A 216 -27.40 -18.86 -3.55
N SER A 217 -28.27 -19.54 -2.78
CA SER A 217 -28.09 -19.82 -1.35
C SER A 217 -27.18 -21.01 -1.05
N THR A 218 -26.92 -21.91 -2.01
CA THR A 218 -26.18 -23.14 -1.74
C THR A 218 -24.67 -22.88 -1.72
N PRO A 219 -23.97 -23.15 -0.60
CA PRO A 219 -22.52 -23.25 -0.62
C PRO A 219 -22.20 -24.58 -1.33
N GLY A 220 -21.73 -24.50 -2.57
CA GLY A 220 -21.08 -25.64 -3.24
C GLY A 220 -19.76 -25.98 -2.56
#